data_AF-A0A3E0KMR8-F1
#
_entry.id   AF-A0A3E0KMR8-F1
#
_cell.length_a   1.000
_cell.length_b   1.000
_cell.length_c   1.000
_cell.angle_alpha   90.00
_cell.angle_beta   90.00
_cell.angle_gamma   90.00
#
_symmetry.space_group_name_H-M   'P 1'
#
loop_
_entity.id
_entity.type
_entity.pdbx_description
1 polymer ?
#
loop_
_entity_poly.entity_id
_entity_poly.type
_entity_poly.pdbx_seq_one_letter_code
_entity_poly.pdbx_strand_id
1 'polypeptide(L)'
;MEMDERAILRDCLDTLKHASMCYLQAGLEADSDDLRKTFVRLAVDKSEEQNAVFNLMHQAGIYKTQPADPAQVEALRQECGQFLDRLGPGPSLATERERGLETAHRTP
;
A
#
# COMPACT_ATOMS: atom_id res chain seq x y z
N MET A 1 -27.97 10.59 -21.26
CA MET A 1 -27.52 10.93 -19.90
C MET A 1 -26.02 11.12 -20.00
N GLU A 2 -25.55 12.36 -20.14
CA GLU A 2 -24.12 12.67 -20.10
C GLU A 2 -23.69 12.62 -18.63
N MET A 3 -22.67 11.81 -18.33
CA MET A 3 -22.05 11.86 -17.01
C MET A 3 -21.11 13.07 -16.96
N ASP A 4 -21.28 13.87 -15.92
CA ASP A 4 -20.36 14.96 -15.59
C ASP A 4 -18.93 14.44 -15.42
N GLU A 5 -17.95 15.15 -15.98
CA GLU A 5 -16.53 14.80 -15.92
C GLU A 5 -16.07 14.58 -14.48
N ARG A 6 -16.55 15.41 -13.55
CA ARG A 6 -16.29 15.25 -12.12
C ARG A 6 -16.81 13.92 -11.57
N ALA A 7 -17.99 13.47 -12.00
CA ALA A 7 -18.56 12.21 -11.58
C ALA A 7 -17.75 11.02 -12.12
N ILE A 8 -17.31 11.10 -13.38
CA ILE A 8 -16.44 10.09 -14.00
C ILE A 8 -15.11 9.98 -13.25
N LEU A 9 -14.43 11.09 -13.05
CA LEU A 9 -13.13 11.08 -12.37
C LEU A 9 -13.23 10.60 -10.92
N ARG A 10 -14.34 10.92 -10.24
CA ARG A 10 -14.61 10.42 -8.90
C ARG A 10 -14.78 8.90 -8.88
N ASP A 11 -15.59 8.37 -9.81
CA ASP A 11 -15.83 6.94 -9.94
C ASP A 11 -14.54 6.18 -10.29
N CYS A 12 -13.73 6.71 -11.21
CA CYS A 12 -12.40 6.16 -11.52
C CYS A 12 -11.51 6.14 -10.27
N LEU A 13 -11.41 7.25 -9.54
CA LEU A 13 -10.57 7.33 -8.35
C LEU A 13 -10.99 6.32 -7.28
N ASP A 14 -12.30 6.19 -7.03
CA ASP A 14 -12.81 5.31 -5.99
C ASP A 14 -12.72 3.82 -6.42
N THR A 15 -12.89 3.52 -7.71
CA THR A 15 -12.63 2.19 -8.29
C THR A 15 -11.17 1.78 -8.15
N LEU A 16 -10.23 2.69 -8.45
CA LEU A 16 -8.80 2.40 -8.36
C LEU A 16 -8.34 2.15 -6.92
N LYS A 17 -8.86 2.91 -5.95
CA LYS A 17 -8.65 2.65 -4.52
C LYS A 17 -9.15 1.27 -4.10
N HIS A 18 -10.34 0.90 -4.57
CA HIS A 18 -10.92 -0.39 -4.25
C HIS A 18 -10.11 -1.53 -4.86
N ALA A 19 -9.75 -1.41 -6.15
CA ALA A 19 -8.97 -2.42 -6.86
C ALA A 19 -7.58 -2.62 -6.25
N SER A 20 -6.87 -1.54 -5.91
CA SER A 20 -5.54 -1.64 -5.28
C SER A 20 -5.60 -2.36 -3.93
N MET A 21 -6.60 -2.06 -3.10
CA MET A 21 -6.83 -2.73 -1.83
C MET A 21 -7.17 -4.22 -2.02
N CYS A 22 -8.06 -4.56 -2.97
CA CYS A 22 -8.44 -5.94 -3.25
C CYS A 22 -7.25 -6.79 -3.73
N TYR A 23 -6.41 -6.24 -4.61
CA TYR A 23 -5.21 -6.96 -5.05
C TYR A 23 -4.20 -7.13 -3.92
N LEU A 24 -4.02 -6.13 -3.05
CA LEU A 24 -3.15 -6.29 -1.89
C LEU A 24 -3.65 -7.41 -0.96
N GLN A 25 -4.95 -7.43 -0.65
CA GLN A 25 -5.57 -8.49 0.16
C GLN A 25 -5.41 -9.87 -0.50
N ALA A 26 -5.70 -9.99 -1.79
CA ALA A 26 -5.53 -11.24 -2.53
C ALA A 26 -4.08 -11.72 -2.52
N GLY A 27 -3.10 -10.80 -2.58
CA GLY A 27 -1.69 -11.15 -2.45
C GLY A 27 -1.32 -11.72 -1.07
N LEU A 28 -1.93 -11.19 -0.01
CA LEU A 28 -1.73 -11.69 1.36
C LEU A 28 -2.36 -13.08 1.56
N GLU A 29 -3.49 -13.35 0.90
CA GLU A 29 -4.23 -14.60 1.00
C GLU A 29 -3.76 -15.69 0.01
N ALA A 30 -2.89 -15.33 -0.95
CA ALA A 30 -2.37 -16.27 -1.94
C ALA A 30 -1.44 -17.33 -1.32
N ASP A 31 -1.67 -18.59 -1.69
CA ASP A 31 -0.84 -19.75 -1.34
C ASP A 31 0.33 -19.97 -2.32
N SER A 32 0.22 -19.43 -3.54
CA SER A 32 1.26 -19.43 -4.56
C SER A 32 2.06 -18.13 -4.55
N ASP A 33 3.39 -18.24 -4.57
CA ASP A 33 4.30 -17.09 -4.62
C ASP A 33 4.22 -16.31 -5.93
N ASP A 34 3.91 -16.98 -7.04
CA ASP A 34 3.74 -16.30 -8.33
C ASP A 34 2.43 -15.50 -8.38
N LEU A 35 1.35 -16.04 -7.79
CA LEU A 35 0.11 -15.30 -7.63
C LEU A 35 0.28 -14.12 -6.68
N ARG A 36 0.97 -14.33 -5.54
CA ARG A 36 1.32 -13.27 -4.59
C ARG A 36 2.06 -12.12 -5.28
N LYS A 37 3.13 -12.41 -6.03
CA LYS A 37 3.90 -11.40 -6.78
C LYS A 37 3.03 -10.67 -7.80
N THR A 38 2.17 -11.41 -8.51
CA THR A 38 1.28 -10.83 -9.51
C THR A 38 0.30 -9.86 -8.88
N PHE A 39 -0.36 -10.25 -7.79
CA PHE A 39 -1.30 -9.39 -7.07
C PHE A 39 -0.63 -8.16 -6.46
N VAL A 40 0.56 -8.31 -5.86
CA VAL A 40 1.32 -7.17 -5.34
C VAL A 40 1.68 -6.20 -6.45
N ARG A 41 2.11 -6.68 -7.63
CA ARG A 41 2.37 -5.81 -8.79
C ARG A 41 1.11 -5.07 -9.24
N LEU A 42 -0.01 -5.77 -9.39
CA LEU A 42 -1.27 -5.14 -9.76
C LEU A 42 -1.73 -4.09 -8.73
N ALA A 43 -1.53 -4.34 -7.44
CA ALA A 43 -1.85 -3.36 -6.40
C ALA A 43 -1.02 -2.08 -6.55
N VAL A 44 0.29 -2.20 -6.85
CA VAL A 44 1.18 -1.07 -7.13
C VAL A 44 0.71 -0.32 -8.38
N ASP A 45 0.48 -1.02 -9.49
CA ASP A 45 0.02 -0.42 -10.75
C ASP A 45 -1.27 0.39 -10.53
N LYS A 46 -2.24 -0.16 -9.76
CA LYS A 46 -3.50 0.55 -9.45
C LYS A 46 -3.32 1.74 -8.51
N SER A 47 -2.35 1.68 -7.60
CA SER A 47 -1.99 2.82 -6.76
C SER A 47 -1.38 3.96 -7.58
N GLU A 48 -0.55 3.64 -8.58
CA GLU A 48 0.02 4.64 -9.50
C GLU A 48 -1.05 5.30 -10.38
N GLU A 49 -1.95 4.51 -10.96
CA GLU A 49 -3.12 5.01 -11.70
C GLU A 49 -4.01 5.89 -10.81
N GLN A 50 -4.26 5.46 -9.57
CA GLN A 50 -5.02 6.24 -8.57
C GLN A 50 -4.37 7.61 -8.33
N ASN A 51 -3.04 7.65 -8.17
CA ASN A 51 -2.29 8.89 -7.96
C ASN A 51 -2.40 9.82 -9.18
N ALA A 52 -2.34 9.27 -10.40
CA ALA A 52 -2.51 10.05 -11.63
C ALA A 52 -3.90 10.70 -11.70
N VAL A 53 -4.97 9.94 -11.43
CA VAL A 53 -6.35 10.47 -11.40
C VAL A 53 -6.51 11.54 -10.31
N PHE A 54 -5.97 11.29 -9.12
CA PHE A 54 -5.98 12.26 -8.03
C PHE A 54 -5.30 13.58 -8.43
N ASN A 55 -4.10 13.52 -9.03
CA ASN A 55 -3.36 14.70 -9.46
C ASN A 55 -4.13 15.48 -10.53
N LEU A 56 -4.76 14.78 -11.48
CA LEU A 56 -5.61 15.40 -12.49
C LEU A 56 -6.79 16.15 -11.85
N MET A 57 -7.53 15.48 -10.95
CA MET A 57 -8.65 16.11 -10.23
C MET A 57 -8.21 17.28 -9.35
N HIS A 58 -7.03 17.20 -8.75
CA HIS A 58 -6.47 18.26 -7.92
C HIS A 58 -6.11 19.50 -8.75
N GLN A 59 -5.41 19.32 -9.87
CA GLN A 59 -5.03 20.38 -10.80
C GLN A 59 -6.26 21.06 -11.42
N ALA A 60 -7.31 20.28 -11.72
CA ALA A 60 -8.59 20.78 -12.22
C ALA A 60 -9.44 21.49 -11.14
N GLY A 61 -8.99 21.54 -9.87
CA GLY A 61 -9.74 22.14 -8.76
C GLY A 61 -10.97 21.32 -8.32
N ILE A 62 -11.15 20.11 -8.86
CA ILE A 62 -12.26 19.20 -8.56
C ILE A 62 -12.05 18.54 -7.19
N TYR A 63 -10.80 18.22 -6.86
CA TYR A 63 -10.41 17.59 -5.59
C TYR A 63 -9.61 18.57 -4.73
N LYS A 64 -10.29 19.17 -3.74
CA LYS A 64 -9.66 20.08 -2.78
C LYS A 64 -8.91 19.29 -1.71
N THR A 65 -7.62 19.55 -1.60
CA THR A 65 -6.78 19.06 -0.50
C THR A 65 -6.52 20.22 0.45
N GLN A 66 -6.37 19.91 1.73
CA GLN A 66 -5.83 20.85 2.70
C GLN A 66 -4.56 20.23 3.27
N PRO A 67 -3.49 21.01 3.48
CA PRO A 67 -2.35 20.53 4.23
C PRO A 67 -2.82 20.00 5.59
N ALA A 68 -2.29 18.85 6.00
CA ALA A 68 -2.52 18.37 7.36
C ALA A 68 -1.93 19.39 8.35
N ASP A 69 -2.59 19.55 9.50
CA ASP A 69 -2.10 20.40 10.58
C ASP A 69 -0.74 19.86 11.09
N PRO A 70 0.36 20.61 10.98
CA PRO A 70 1.68 20.15 11.40
C PRO A 70 1.74 19.70 12.85
N ALA A 71 0.97 20.34 13.74
CA ALA A 71 0.92 19.97 15.16
C ALA A 71 0.28 18.60 15.36
N GLN A 72 -0.78 18.29 14.60
CA GLN A 72 -1.43 16.97 14.64
C GLN A 72 -0.53 15.88 14.07
N VAL A 73 0.18 16.18 12.98
CA VAL A 73 1.14 15.25 12.36
C VAL A 73 2.26 14.90 13.35
N GLU A 74 2.81 15.89 14.04
CA GLU A 74 3.90 15.68 15.00
C GLU A 74 3.40 14.94 16.26
N ALA A 75 2.21 15.27 16.77
CA ALA A 75 1.61 14.54 17.88
C ALA A 75 1.40 13.05 17.53
N LEU A 76 0.86 12.76 16.34
CA LEU A 76 0.67 11.38 15.87
C LEU A 76 2.00 10.65 15.68
N ARG A 77 3.03 11.33 15.16
CA ARG A 77 4.37 10.75 15.03
C ARG A 77 4.93 10.35 16.40
N GLN A 78 4.78 11.20 17.42
CA GLN A 78 5.23 10.91 18.77
C GLN A 78 4.45 9.74 19.38
N GLU A 79 3.13 9.69 19.20
CA GLU A 79 2.29 8.59 19.67
C GLU A 79 2.69 7.24 19.04
N CYS A 80 2.88 7.21 17.73
CA CYS A 80 3.36 6.03 17.01
C CYS A 80 4.75 5.59 17.48
N GLY A 81 5.68 6.53 17.67
CA GLY A 81 7.02 6.24 18.20
C GLY A 81 6.95 5.59 19.58
N GLN A 82 6.19 6.17 20.50
CA GLN A 82 5.98 5.61 21.84
C GLN A 82 5.32 4.24 21.80
N PHE A 83 4.36 4.01 20.88
CA PHE A 83 3.72 2.72 20.71
C PHE A 83 4.73 1.66 20.25
N LEU A 84 5.57 1.98 19.27
CA LEU A 84 6.62 1.08 18.77
C LEU A 84 7.66 0.78 19.86
N ASP A 85 8.07 1.78 20.64
CA ASP A 85 9.00 1.60 21.75
C ASP A 85 8.43 0.66 22.83
N ARG A 86 7.12 0.75 23.11
CA ARG A 86 6.42 -0.15 24.07
C ARG A 86 6.34 -1.59 23.59
N LEU A 87 6.26 -1.82 22.27
CA LEU A 87 6.27 -3.17 21.71
C LEU A 87 7.66 -3.82 21.82
N GLY A 88 8.70 -3.03 22.10
CA GLY A 88 10.09 -3.48 22.14
C GLY A 88 10.59 -3.96 20.77
N PRO A 89 11.85 -4.41 20.67
CA PRO A 89 12.27 -5.19 19.51
C PRO A 89 11.44 -6.48 19.51
N GLY A 90 10.44 -6.55 18.63
CA GLY A 90 9.77 -7.81 18.32
C GLY A 90 10.83 -8.86 17.94
N PRO A 91 10.56 -10.17 18.18
CA PRO A 91 11.51 -11.20 17.80
C PRO A 91 11.91 -11.00 16.34
N SER A 92 13.22 -10.93 16.08
CA SER A 92 13.77 -10.86 14.74
C SER A 92 13.24 -12.05 13.93
N LEU A 93 12.20 -11.82 13.12
CA LEU A 93 11.67 -12.81 12.16
C LEU A 93 12.52 -12.85 10.87
N ALA A 94 13.75 -12.33 10.93
CA ALA A 94 14.87 -12.73 10.10
C ALA A 94 15.74 -13.63 11.01
N THR A 95 16.01 -14.91 10.77
CA THR A 95 16.25 -15.59 9.50
C THR A 95 16.39 -17.09 9.80
N GLU A 96 15.29 -17.86 9.79
CA GLU A 96 15.38 -19.34 9.82
C GLU A 96 15.17 -19.95 8.43
N ARG A 97 14.39 -19.30 7.56
CA ARG A 97 14.23 -19.73 6.16
C ARG A 97 15.51 -19.59 5.32
N GLU A 98 16.35 -18.58 5.54
CA GLU A 98 17.61 -18.46 4.78
C GLU A 98 18.75 -19.32 5.36
N ARG A 99 18.70 -19.69 6.65
CA ARG A 99 19.69 -20.61 7.25
C ARG A 99 19.51 -22.08 6.84
N GLY A 100 18.32 -22.45 6.36
CA GLY A 100 18.03 -23.80 5.86
C GLY A 100 18.53 -24.10 4.44
N LEU A 101 18.95 -23.08 3.67
CA LEU A 101 19.45 -23.26 2.29
C LEU A 101 20.98 -23.38 2.20
N GLU A 102 21.73 -22.90 3.18
CA GLU A 102 23.20 -22.96 3.15
C GLU A 102 23.79 -24.31 3.60
N THR A 103 22.99 -25.20 4.22
CA THR A 103 23.49 -26.49 4.74
C THR A 103 23.30 -27.68 3.78
N ALA A 104 22.62 -27.52 2.64
CA ALA A 104 22.34 -28.61 1.70
C ALA A 104 23.39 -28.81 0.59
N HIS A 105 24.46 -28.01 0.57
CA HIS A 105 25.55 -28.16 -0.40
C HIS A 105 26.92 -28.32 0.27
N ARG A 106 27.06 -29.39 1.06
CA ARG A 106 28.35 -30.03 1.25
C ARG A 106 28.25 -31.55 1.16
N THR A 107 28.76 -32.04 0.03
CA THR A 107 29.43 -33.34 -0.20
C THR A 107 28.56 -34.59 -0.28
N PRO A 108 28.98 -35.62 -1.04
CA PRO A 108 30.34 -36.16 -1.18
C PRO A 108 31.18 -35.62 -2.35
#